data_AF-A0A6J4MDH9-F1
#
_entry.id   AF-A0A6J4MDH9-F1
#
_cell.length_a   1.000
_cell.length_b   1.000
_cell.length_c   1.000
_cell.angle_alpha   90.00
_cell.angle_beta   90.00
_cell.angle_gamma   90.00
#
_symmetry.space_group_name_H-M   'P 1'
#
loop_
_entity.id
_entity.type
_entity.pdbx_description
1 polymer ?
#
loop_
_entity_poly.entity_id
_entity_poly.type
_entity_poly.pdbx_seq_one_letter_code
_entity_poly.pdbx_strand_id
1 'polypeptide(L)'
;TGDREALIRYVRLHLGDGDEAAGRREIDKAWVEALVPLLDVPPTDRAFILETLATKDAATLAHLFFHLHFYLVRRSGEWIHDGSL
;
A
#
# COMPACT_ATOMS: atom_id res chain seq x y z
N THR A 1 3.62 3.89 18.73
CA THR A 1 2.25 3.45 19.07
C THR A 1 1.29 3.58 17.89
N GLY A 2 1.39 4.61 17.04
CA GLY A 2 0.59 4.75 15.79
C GLY A 2 0.90 3.74 14.67
N ASP A 3 2.16 3.34 14.48
CA ASP A 3 2.52 2.39 13.40
C ASP A 3 1.89 1.01 13.58
N ARG A 4 1.74 0.57 14.84
CA ARG A 4 1.10 -0.70 15.18
C ARG A 4 -0.39 -0.70 14.84
N GLU A 5 -1.09 0.41 15.08
CA GLU A 5 -2.51 0.54 14.73
C GLU A 5 -2.72 0.63 13.22
N ALA A 6 -1.82 1.32 12.51
CA ALA A 6 -1.81 1.33 11.05
C ALA A 6 -1.57 -0.09 10.47
N LEU A 7 -0.67 -0.86 11.07
CA LEU A 7 -0.39 -2.24 10.69
C LEU A 7 -1.57 -3.19 10.97
N ILE A 8 -2.19 -3.07 12.15
CA ILE A 8 -3.39 -3.85 12.50
C ILE A 8 -4.52 -3.52 11.54
N ARG A 9 -4.72 -2.24 11.22
CA ARG A 9 -5.71 -1.78 10.23
C ARG A 9 -5.39 -2.31 8.83
N TYR A 10 -4.12 -2.40 8.45
CA TYR A 10 -3.70 -2.98 7.17
C TYR A 10 -4.05 -4.47 7.08
N VAL A 11 -3.68 -5.24 8.12
CA VAL A 11 -3.98 -6.68 8.20
C VAL A 11 -5.48 -6.90 8.13
N ARG A 12 -6.24 -6.09 8.86
CA ARG A 12 -7.70 -6.07 8.81
C ARG A 12 -8.24 -5.76 7.43
N LEU A 13 -7.73 -4.72 6.76
CA LEU A 13 -8.11 -4.38 5.38
C LEU A 13 -7.84 -5.53 4.41
N HIS A 14 -6.68 -6.20 4.50
CA HIS A 14 -6.30 -7.26 3.56
C HIS A 14 -6.99 -8.59 3.85
N LEU A 15 -7.36 -8.83 5.10
CA LEU A 15 -8.21 -9.94 5.52
C LEU A 15 -9.71 -9.56 5.51
N GLY A 16 -10.02 -8.34 5.04
CA GLY A 16 -11.37 -7.82 4.87
C GLY A 16 -12.21 -7.64 6.13
N ASP A 17 -11.60 -7.54 7.31
CA ASP A 17 -12.29 -7.58 8.61
C ASP A 17 -13.22 -8.81 8.75
N GLY A 18 -12.88 -9.92 8.07
CA GLY A 18 -13.69 -11.13 7.98
C GLY A 18 -14.52 -11.25 6.69
N ASP A 19 -14.52 -10.23 5.82
CA ASP A 19 -15.06 -10.23 4.45
C ASP A 19 -13.91 -10.19 3.43
N GLU A 20 -13.37 -11.36 3.09
CA GLU A 20 -12.28 -11.53 2.13
C GLU A 20 -12.54 -10.82 0.77
N ALA A 21 -13.81 -10.70 0.35
CA ALA A 21 -14.15 -10.02 -0.89
C ALA A 21 -13.94 -8.50 -0.80
N ALA A 22 -14.23 -7.90 0.36
CA ALA A 22 -13.91 -6.49 0.62
C ALA A 22 -12.40 -6.26 0.63
N GLY A 23 -11.64 -7.11 1.31
CA GLY A 23 -10.18 -6.98 1.36
C GLY A 23 -9.52 -7.15 -0.01
N ARG A 24 -10.03 -8.08 -0.83
CA ARG A 24 -9.55 -8.26 -2.20
C ARG A 24 -9.79 -7.03 -3.07
N ARG A 25 -10.97 -6.38 -2.96
CA ARG A 25 -11.27 -5.15 -3.71
C ARG A 25 -10.28 -4.03 -3.40
N GLU A 26 -9.90 -3.86 -2.14
CA GLU A 26 -8.94 -2.83 -1.74
C GLU A 26 -7.52 -3.10 -2.27
N ILE A 27 -7.09 -4.38 -2.26
CA ILE A 27 -5.83 -4.79 -2.90
C ILE A 27 -5.85 -4.48 -4.40
N ASP A 28 -6.92 -4.88 -5.09
CA ASP A 28 -7.04 -4.71 -6.53
C ASP A 28 -7.00 -3.21 -6.92
N LYS A 29 -7.62 -2.32 -6.13
CA LYS A 29 -7.53 -0.86 -6.33
C LYS A 29 -6.11 -0.32 -6.20
N ALA A 30 -5.40 -0.69 -5.13
CA ALA A 30 -4.02 -0.27 -4.92
C ALA A 30 -3.12 -0.71 -6.09
N TRP A 31 -3.37 -1.90 -6.63
CA TRP A 31 -2.68 -2.43 -7.80
C TRP A 31 -3.01 -1.66 -9.07
N VAL A 32 -4.29 -1.36 -9.34
CA VAL A 32 -4.69 -0.54 -10.49
C VAL A 32 -4.01 0.83 -10.43
N GLU A 33 -4.03 1.49 -9.27
CA GLU A 33 -3.36 2.77 -9.08
C GLU A 33 -1.83 2.72 -9.20
N ALA A 34 -1.20 1.59 -8.84
CA ALA A 34 0.23 1.38 -9.03
C ALA A 34 0.59 1.15 -10.51
N LEU A 35 -0.29 0.50 -11.26
CA LEU A 35 -0.08 0.14 -12.67
C LEU A 35 -0.29 1.34 -13.60
N VAL A 36 -1.20 2.27 -13.28
CA VAL A 36 -1.45 3.46 -14.10
C VAL A 36 -0.17 4.30 -14.34
N PRO A 37 0.66 4.62 -13.31
CA PRO A 37 1.95 5.28 -13.51
C PRO A 37 2.98 4.46 -14.32
N LEU A 38 2.82 3.15 -14.44
CA LEU A 38 3.71 2.30 -15.23
C LEU A 38 3.33 2.28 -16.72
N LEU A 39 2.08 2.65 -17.04
CA LEU A 39 1.58 2.67 -18.41
C LEU A 39 1.86 3.99 -19.15
N ASP A 40 2.10 5.10 -18.44
CA ASP A 40 2.08 6.43 -19.09
C ASP A 40 3.04 7.52 -18.54
N VAL A 41 4.18 7.18 -17.89
CA VAL A 41 5.04 8.22 -17.29
C VAL A 41 6.57 7.90 -17.32
N PRO A 42 7.48 8.84 -16.99
CA PRO A 42 8.83 9.00 -17.54
C PRO A 42 9.81 7.93 -16.98
N PRO A 43 11.10 7.93 -17.37
CA PRO A 43 12.07 6.99 -16.81
C PRO A 43 12.03 6.95 -15.28
N THR A 44 11.65 5.80 -14.73
CA THR A 44 11.65 5.52 -13.30
C THR A 44 13.07 5.59 -12.75
N ASP A 45 13.25 6.12 -11.54
CA ASP A 45 14.54 6.08 -10.84
C ASP A 45 14.88 4.67 -10.36
N ARG A 46 15.42 3.86 -11.30
CA ARG A 46 15.80 2.47 -11.04
C ARG A 46 16.97 2.37 -10.06
N ALA A 47 17.84 3.38 -10.00
CA ALA A 47 18.99 3.37 -9.11
C ALA A 47 18.52 3.44 -7.65
N PHE A 48 17.62 4.37 -7.34
CA PHE A 48 17.00 4.47 -6.02
C PHE A 48 16.31 3.16 -5.59
N ILE A 49 15.55 2.53 -6.50
CA ILE A 49 14.83 1.28 -6.20
C ILE A 49 15.81 0.16 -5.83
N LEU A 50 16.82 -0.06 -6.67
CA LEU A 50 17.78 -1.15 -6.48
C LEU A 50 18.66 -0.94 -5.23
N GLU A 51 19.10 0.30 -4.98
CA GLU A 51 19.85 0.63 -3.77
C GLU A 51 19.01 0.42 -2.51
N THR A 52 17.74 0.84 -2.52
CA THR A 52 16.83 0.64 -1.39
C THR A 52 16.66 -0.85 -1.07
N LEU A 53 16.48 -1.69 -2.10
CA LEU A 53 16.35 -3.14 -1.92
C LEU A 53 17.64 -3.79 -1.42
N ALA A 54 18.81 -3.29 -1.83
CA ALA A 54 20.09 -3.85 -1.45
C ALA A 54 20.56 -3.44 -0.04
N THR A 55 20.13 -2.27 0.45
CA THR A 55 20.70 -1.64 1.65
C THR A 55 19.80 -1.63 2.87
N LYS A 56 18.49 -1.88 2.72
CA LYS A 56 17.52 -1.84 3.83
C LYS A 56 17.16 -3.23 4.31
N ASP A 57 16.88 -3.33 5.62
CA ASP A 57 16.43 -4.58 6.22
C ASP A 57 14.97 -4.90 5.86
N ALA A 58 14.58 -6.16 6.07
CA ALA A 58 13.23 -6.63 5.73
C ALA A 58 12.12 -5.88 6.49
N ALA A 59 12.37 -5.43 7.72
CA ALA A 59 11.40 -4.67 8.51
C ALA A 59 11.14 -3.30 7.86
N THR A 60 12.20 -2.59 7.49
CA THR A 60 12.14 -1.30 6.81
C THR A 60 11.44 -1.42 5.47
N LEU A 61 11.75 -2.46 4.69
CA LEU A 61 11.09 -2.72 3.41
C LEU A 61 9.60 -3.01 3.57
N ALA A 62 9.21 -3.78 4.60
CA ALA A 62 7.81 -4.03 4.91
C ALA A 62 7.08 -2.72 5.28
N HIS A 63 7.69 -1.88 6.12
CA HIS A 63 7.12 -0.56 6.44
C HIS A 63 6.98 0.33 5.20
N LEU A 64 8.01 0.39 4.35
CA LEU A 64 7.97 1.15 3.10
C LEU A 64 6.82 0.68 2.20
N PHE A 65 6.65 -0.64 2.04
CA PHE A 65 5.55 -1.22 1.29
C PHE A 65 4.18 -0.76 1.84
N PHE A 66 3.97 -0.79 3.15
CA PHE A 66 2.71 -0.33 3.74
C PHE A 66 2.46 1.17 3.52
N HIS A 67 3.49 2.00 3.67
CA HIS A 67 3.36 3.44 3.40
C HIS A 67 3.00 3.72 1.94
N LEU A 68 3.64 3.03 0.99
CA LEU A 68 3.34 3.16 -0.44
C LEU A 68 1.93 2.67 -0.78
N HIS A 69 1.52 1.52 -0.24
CA HIS A 69 0.18 0.99 -0.44
C HIS A 69 -0.90 1.99 0.01
N PHE A 70 -0.80 2.50 1.24
CA PHE A 70 -1.78 3.47 1.75
C PHE A 70 -1.77 4.79 0.97
N TYR A 71 -0.60 5.23 0.51
CA TYR A 71 -0.49 6.40 -0.36
C TYR A 71 -1.27 6.21 -1.66
N LEU A 72 -1.12 5.05 -2.32
CA LEU A 72 -1.80 4.74 -3.58
C LEU A 72 -3.32 4.55 -3.39
N VAL A 73 -3.75 3.85 -2.33
CA VAL A 73 -5.18 3.71 -1.99
C VAL A 73 -5.81 5.09 -1.77
N ARG A 74 -5.16 6.00 -1.05
CA ARG A 74 -5.67 7.37 -0.88
C ARG A 74 -5.80 8.11 -2.20
N ARG A 75 -4.85 7.89 -3.12
CA ARG A 75 -4.85 8.52 -4.43
C ARG A 75 -5.98 8.03 -5.35
N SER A 76 -6.49 6.81 -5.13
CA SER A 76 -7.62 6.25 -5.90
C SER A 76 -8.95 6.96 -5.64
N GLY A 77 -9.04 7.77 -4.57
CA GLY A 77 -10.27 8.48 -4.19
C GLY A 77 -11.34 7.61 -3.53
N GLU A 78 -11.15 6.29 -3.42
CA GLU A 78 -12.10 5.37 -2.79
C GLU A 78 -11.50 4.76 -1.51
N TRP A 79 -11.44 5.55 -0.44
CA TRP A 79 -11.16 5.02 0.89
C TRP A 79 -12.48 4.54 1.53
N ILE A 80 -12.69 3.24 1.67
CA ILE A 80 -13.98 2.68 2.16
C ILE A 80 -14.20 2.88 3.67
N HIS A 81 -13.19 3.27 4.45
CA HIS A 81 -13.33 3.45 5.90
C HIS A 81 -13.25 4.91 6.36
N ASP A 82 -14.35 5.65 6.16
CA ASP A 82 -14.76 6.79 7.01
C ASP A 82 -15.40 6.29 8.33
N GLY A 83 -14.84 5.21 8.90
CA GLY A 83 -15.17 4.80 10.25
C GLY A 83 -14.46 5.74 11.21
N SER A 84 -15.22 6.67 11.80
CA SER A 84 -14.82 7.41 12.99
C SER A 84 -14.08 6.49 13.97
N LEU A 85 -12.90 6.94 14.40
CA LEU A 85 -12.09 6.37 15.49
C LEU A 85 -12.94 5.89 16.68
#